data_AF-A0A1H8AZC2-F1
#
_entry.id   AF-A0A1H8AZC2-F1
#
_cell.length_a   1.000
_cell.length_b   1.000
_cell.length_c   1.000
_cell.angle_alpha   90.00
_cell.angle_beta   90.00
_cell.angle_gamma   90.00
#
_symmetry.space_group_name_H-M   'P 1'
#
loop_
_entity.id
_entity.type
_entity.pdbx_description
1 polymer ?
#
loop_
_entity_poly.entity_id
_entity_poly.type
_entity_poly.pdbx_seq_one_letter_code
_entity_poly.pdbx_strand_id
1 'polypeptide(L)' 'MSLQLYRDEAVRQRSAAEASTLQNVRERCERAAQAWDALAVRSERADAARAKAASDKLVAESSENADDGLPAPVRRDT' A
#
# COMPACT_ATOMS: atom_id res chain seq x y z
N MET A 1 7.70 7.16 3.75
CA MET A 1 8.47 7.03 2.49
C MET A 1 7.56 6.41 1.44
N SER A 2 7.64 6.87 0.18
CA SER A 2 6.76 6.45 -0.91
C SER A 2 7.32 5.24 -1.66
N LEU A 3 6.46 4.45 -2.30
CA LEU A 3 6.84 3.28 -3.10
C LEU A 3 7.91 3.60 -4.16
N GLN A 4 7.74 4.73 -4.85
CA GLN A 4 8.65 5.15 -5.92
C GLN A 4 10.07 5.39 -5.38
N LEU A 5 10.20 5.99 -4.19
CA LEU A 5 11.50 6.19 -3.55
C LEU A 5 12.25 4.87 -3.36
N TYR A 6 11.56 3.83 -2.86
CA TYR A 6 12.18 2.52 -2.63
C TYR A 6 12.66 1.88 -3.93
N ARG A 7 11.87 1.99 -5.01
CA ARG A 7 12.25 1.49 -6.34
C ARG A 7 13.43 2.24 -6.92
N ASP A 8 13.42 3.57 -6.81
CA ASP A 8 14.50 4.43 -7.30
C ASP A 8 15.81 4.14 -6.56
N GLU A 9 15.77 3.97 -5.23
CA GLU A 9 16.93 3.57 -4.44
C GLU A 9 17.46 2.19 -4.83
N ALA A 10 16.58 1.20 -5.03
CA ALA A 10 17.00 -0.12 -5.48
C ALA A 10 17.75 -0.06 -6.83
N VAL A 11 17.27 0.76 -7.77
CA VAL A 11 17.94 1.01 -9.05
C VAL A 11 19.28 1.71 -8.85
N ARG A 12 19.34 2.76 -8.02
CA ARG A 12 20.60 3.47 -7.71
C ARG A 12 21.66 2.52 -7.15
N GLN A 13 21.28 1.63 -6.24
CA GLN A 13 22.20 0.67 -5.65
C GLN A 13 22.66 -0.39 -6.66
N ARG A 14 21.79 -0.86 -7.57
CA ARG A 14 22.20 -1.74 -8.68
C ARG A 14 23.21 -1.07 -9.59
N SER A 15 22.96 0.16 -10.02
CA SER A 15 23.91 0.92 -10.85
C SER A 15 25.24 1.16 -10.13
N ALA A 16 25.23 1.41 -8.81
CA ALA A 16 26.45 1.54 -8.02
C ALA A 16 27.23 0.22 -7.92
N ALA A 17 26.54 -0.93 -7.84
CA ALA A 17 27.16 -2.25 -7.83
C ALA A 17 27.85 -2.55 -9.18
N GLU A 18 27.18 -2.24 -10.29
CA GLU A 18 27.69 -2.40 -11.66
C GLU A 18 28.92 -1.52 -11.93
N ALA A 19 28.89 -0.26 -11.47
CA ALA A 19 30.00 0.67 -11.62
C ALA A 19 31.21 0.34 -10.71
N SER A 20 31.01 -0.49 -9.68
CA SER A 20 32.06 -0.80 -8.73
C SER A 20 33.07 -1.82 -9.27
N THR A 21 34.35 -1.50 -9.12
CA THR A 21 35.47 -2.41 -9.39
C THR A 21 35.87 -3.25 -8.18
N LEU A 22 35.36 -2.92 -6.99
CA LEU A 22 35.64 -3.63 -5.75
C LEU A 22 34.51 -4.61 -5.42
N GLN A 23 34.84 -5.89 -5.29
CA GLN A 23 33.86 -6.94 -5.03
C GLN A 23 33.06 -6.69 -3.74
N ASN A 24 33.72 -6.28 -2.66
CA ASN A 24 33.04 -6.02 -1.38
C ASN A 24 32.02 -4.87 -1.44
N VAL A 25 32.26 -3.86 -2.29
CA VAL A 25 31.35 -2.73 -2.51
C VAL A 25 30.19 -3.21 -3.36
N ARG A 26 30.46 -3.97 -4.43
CA ARG A 26 29.42 -4.57 -5.28
C ARG A 26 28.43 -5.39 -4.46
N GLU A 27 28.92 -6.34 -3.67
CA GLU A 27 28.09 -7.21 -2.82
C GLU A 27 27.27 -6.43 -1.79
N ARG A 28 27.83 -5.34 -1.24
CA ARG A 28 27.09 -4.46 -0.32
C ARG A 28 25.98 -3.70 -1.04
N CYS A 29 26.25 -3.16 -2.22
CA CYS A 29 25.27 -2.45 -3.04
C CYS A 29 24.16 -3.40 -3.51
N GLU A 30 24.48 -4.62 -3.92
CA GLU A 30 23.49 -5.64 -4.29
C GLU A 30 22.57 -6.00 -3.11
N ARG A 31 23.12 -6.21 -1.92
CA ARG A 31 22.32 -6.44 -0.71
C ARG A 31 21.44 -5.24 -0.36
N ALA A 32 21.95 -4.03 -0.53
CA ALA A 32 21.16 -2.81 -0.33
C ALA A 32 20.01 -2.72 -1.33
N ALA A 33 20.25 -3.01 -2.62
CA ALA A 33 19.21 -3.05 -3.64
C ALA A 33 18.10 -4.05 -3.29
N GLN A 34 18.47 -5.26 -2.86
CA GLN A 34 17.52 -6.28 -2.42
C GLN A 34 16.68 -5.82 -1.20
N ALA A 35 17.30 -5.14 -0.24
CA ALA A 35 16.60 -4.60 0.92
C ALA A 35 15.58 -3.52 0.53
N TRP A 36 15.94 -2.64 -0.42
CA TRP A 36 15.05 -1.63 -0.96
C TRP A 36 13.88 -2.23 -1.75
N ASP A 37 14.14 -3.23 -2.60
CA ASP A 37 13.07 -3.96 -3.30
C ASP A 37 12.11 -4.65 -2.31
N ALA A 38 12.64 -5.24 -1.24
CA ALA A 38 11.81 -5.85 -0.20
C ALA A 38 10.93 -4.82 0.52
N LEU A 39 11.42 -3.59 0.72
CA LEU A 39 10.62 -2.47 1.25
C LEU A 39 9.53 -2.04 0.27
N ALA A 40 9.85 -1.96 -1.03
CA ALA A 40 8.87 -1.64 -2.08
C ALA A 40 7.72 -2.65 -2.09
N VAL A 41 8.02 -3.95 -2.10
CA VAL A 41 7.02 -5.02 -2.06
C VAL A 41 6.16 -4.95 -0.78
N ARG A 42 6.76 -4.68 0.38
CA ARG A 42 5.99 -4.51 1.63
C ARG A 42 5.07 -3.30 1.56
N SER A 43 5.54 -2.19 1.00
CA SER A 43 4.74 -0.98 0.83
C SER A 43 3.55 -1.24 -0.09
N GLU A 44 3.77 -1.85 -1.25
CA GLU A 44 2.72 -2.22 -2.20
C GLU A 44 1.63 -3.07 -1.55
N ARG A 45 2.03 -4.10 -0.78
CA ARG A 45 1.07 -4.96 -0.06
C ARG A 45 0.27 -4.18 0.99
N ALA A 46 0.92 -3.27 1.71
CA ALA A 46 0.25 -2.44 2.70
C ALA A 46 -0.73 -1.45 2.05
N ASP A 47 -0.36 -0.87 0.90
CA ASP A 47 -1.22 0.01 0.12
C ASP A 47 -2.45 -0.75 -0.41
N ALA A 48 -2.25 -1.94 -0.97
CA ALA A 48 -3.33 -2.80 -1.45
C ALA A 48 -4.28 -3.23 -0.32
N ALA A 49 -3.75 -3.59 0.85
CA ALA A 49 -4.56 -3.97 2.00
C ALA A 49 -5.41 -2.79 2.50
N ARG A 50 -4.85 -1.58 2.55
CA ARG A 50 -5.59 -0.36 2.90
C ARG A 50 -6.68 -0.04 1.88
N ALA A 51 -6.38 -0.15 0.59
CA ALA A 51 -7.37 0.07 -0.47
C ALA A 51 -8.53 -0.93 -0.35
N LYS A 52 -8.23 -2.21 -0.14
CA LYS A 52 -9.26 -3.24 0.08
C LYS A 52 -10.13 -2.94 1.29
N ALA A 53 -9.52 -2.61 2.43
CA ALA A 53 -10.27 -2.29 3.65
C ALA A 53 -11.17 -1.05 3.47
N ALA A 54 -10.70 -0.04 2.74
CA ALA A 54 -11.50 1.13 2.41
C ALA A 54 -12.70 0.77 1.51
N SER A 55 -12.49 -0.07 0.49
CA SER A 55 -13.58 -0.56 -0.36
C SER A 55 -14.60 -1.39 0.40
N ASP A 56 -14.14 -2.32 1.25
CA ASP A 56 -15.01 -3.16 2.08
C ASP A 56 -15.87 -2.30 3.03
N LYS A 57 -15.30 -1.24 3.62
CA LYS A 57 -16.01 -0.28 4.46
C LYS A 57 -17.07 0.51 3.68
N LEU A 58 -16.76 1.00 2.48
CA LEU A 58 -17.71 1.73 1.65
C LEU A 58 -18.91 0.85 1.24
N VAL A 59 -18.68 -0.44 0.98
CA VAL A 59 -19.74 -1.41 0.67
C VAL A 59 -20.63 -1.65 1.90
N ALA A 60 -20.05 -1.81 3.08
CA ALA A 60 -20.78 -1.98 4.33
C ALA A 60 -21.67 -0.76 4.64
N GLU A 61 -21.09 0.44 4.61
CA GLU A 61 -21.83 1.70 4.89
C GLU A 61 -22.96 1.94 3.88
N SER A 62 -22.77 1.58 2.61
CA SER A 62 -23.83 1.69 1.60
C SER A 62 -25.00 0.72 1.86
N SER A 63 -24.73 -0.41 2.51
CA SER A 63 -25.75 -1.42 2.84
C SER A 63 -26.53 -1.05 4.10
N GLU A 64 -25.87 -0.47 5.11
CA GLU A 64 -26.50 0.02 6.34
C GLU A 64 -27.40 1.25 6.08
N ASN A 65 -26.97 2.17 5.21
CA ASN A 65 -27.77 3.35 4.85
C ASN A 65 -29.05 3.03 4.02
N ALA A 66 -29.20 1.81 3.51
CA ALA A 66 -30.39 1.39 2.77
C ALA A 66 -31.54 0.90 3.68
N ASP A 67 -31.25 0.57 4.94
CA ASP A 67 -32.23 0.00 5.89
C ASP A 67 -32.87 1.07 6.81
N ASP A 68 -32.22 2.23 7.01
CA ASP A 68 -32.73 3.34 7.84
C ASP A 68 -33.86 4.17 7.20
N GLY A 69 -34.44 3.69 6.10
CA GLY A 69 -35.36 4.42 5.23
C GLY A 69 -36.86 4.15 5.45
N LEU A 70 -37.37 4.06 6.68
CA LEU A 70 -38.83 4.16 6.93
C LEU A 70 -39.14 4.79 8.29
N PRO A 71 -39.47 6.10 8.37
CA PRO A 71 -40.23 6.58 9.51
C PRO A 71 -41.61 5.92 9.46
N ALA A 72 -41.91 5.08 10.45
CA ALA A 72 -43.22 4.48 10.63
C ALA A 72 -44.30 5.58 10.57
N PRO A 73 -45.43 5.37 9.87
CA PRO A 73 -46.50 6.35 9.84
C PRO A 73 -47.07 6.47 11.26
N VAL A 74 -46.78 7.58 11.92
CA VAL A 74 -47.40 7.95 13.19
C VAL A 74 -48.89 8.13 12.92
N ARG A 75 -49.68 7.10 13.20
CA ARG A 75 -51.13 7.22 13.27
C ARG A 75 -51.43 8.06 14.50
N ARG A 76 -51.84 9.30 14.26
CA ARG A 76 -52.38 10.18 15.28
C ARG A 76 -53.86 9.83 15.41
N ASP A 77 -54.18 8.94 16.34
CA ASP A 77 -55.55 8.62 16.69
C ASP A 77 -56.17 9.77 17.52
N THR A 78 -57.41 10.12 17.12
CA THR A 78 -58.45 10.96 17.75
C THR A 78 -58.15 12.45 17.98
#